data_AF-A0A1Q7MHY2-F1
#
_entry.id   AF-A0A1Q7MHY2-F1
#
_cell.length_a   1.000
_cell.length_b   1.000
_cell.length_c   1.000
_cell.angle_alpha   90.00
_cell.angle_beta   90.00
_cell.angle_gamma   90.00
#
_symmetry.space_group_name_H-M   'P 1'
#
loop_
_entity.id
_entity.type
_entity.pdbx_description
1 polymer ?
#
loop_
_entity_poly.entity_id
_entity_poly.type
_entity_poly.pdbx_seq_one_letter_code
_entity_poly.pdbx_strand_id
1 'polypeptide(L)'
;MMVSDMGARLEYDCAVGTIDQPIVVDAGGRFAAKGSYTPERGGPSRDGSTAVARARYTGRVGGDTMTLTVTLETSKERVGMFTLKRGDDVLLTKCR
;
A
#
# COMPACT_ATOMS: atom_id res chain seq x y z
N MET A 1 2.15 -6.71 -4.78
CA MET A 1 2.87 -5.41 -4.64
C MET A 1 4.06 -5.42 -5.58
N MET A 2 4.28 -4.33 -6.31
CA MET A 2 5.44 -4.15 -7.18
C MET A 2 6.34 -3.06 -6.62
N VAL A 3 7.64 -3.33 -6.51
CA VAL A 3 8.64 -2.41 -5.95
C VAL A 3 9.63 -2.03 -7.04
N SER A 4 9.98 -0.74 -7.13
CA SER A 4 11.03 -0.20 -7.97
C SER A 4 12.05 0.57 -7.13
N ASP A 5 13.10 1.05 -7.77
CA ASP A 5 14.08 1.96 -7.19
C ASP A 5 13.46 3.29 -6.72
N MET A 6 12.42 3.76 -7.40
CA MET A 6 11.73 5.02 -7.09
C MET A 6 10.60 4.90 -6.05
N GLY A 7 10.11 3.69 -5.79
CA GLY A 7 8.98 3.51 -4.88
C GLY A 7 8.26 2.18 -5.04
N ALA A 8 6.94 2.18 -4.87
CA ALA A 8 6.15 0.96 -5.02
C ALA A 8 4.70 1.22 -5.39
N ARG A 9 4.07 0.22 -6.00
CA ARG A 9 2.63 0.18 -6.28
C ARG A 9 2.01 -1.01 -5.54
N LEU A 10 0.90 -0.73 -4.88
CA LEU A 10 0.12 -1.69 -4.11
C LEU A 10 -1.27 -1.80 -4.69
N GLU A 11 -1.74 -3.02 -4.81
CA GLU A 11 -3.10 -3.34 -5.20
C GLU A 11 -3.74 -4.11 -4.05
N TYR A 12 -4.95 -3.69 -3.70
CA TYR A 12 -5.80 -4.29 -2.69
C TYR A 12 -7.05 -4.83 -3.39
N ASP A 13 -7.89 -5.55 -2.65
CA ASP A 13 -9.20 -5.98 -3.15
C ASP A 13 -10.01 -4.76 -3.64
N CYS A 14 -10.21 -3.73 -2.82
CA CYS A 14 -11.01 -2.56 -3.21
C CYS A 14 -10.26 -1.25 -3.14
N ALA A 15 -8.97 -1.26 -3.48
CA ALA A 15 -8.15 -0.05 -3.48
C ALA A 15 -6.89 -0.22 -4.32
N VAL A 16 -6.25 0.91 -4.59
CA VAL A 16 -4.86 1.00 -5.04
C VAL A 16 -4.09 1.93 -4.11
N GLY A 17 -2.79 1.71 -4.02
CA GLY A 17 -1.90 2.61 -3.32
C GLY A 17 -0.55 2.77 -3.99
N THR A 18 0.12 3.87 -3.68
CA THR A 18 1.48 4.16 -4.14
C THR A 18 2.35 4.48 -2.95
N ILE A 19 3.65 4.16 -3.08
CA ILE A 19 4.72 4.71 -2.25
C ILE A 19 5.56 5.56 -3.19
N ASP A 20 5.62 6.87 -2.91
CA ASP A 20 6.15 7.87 -3.84
C ASP A 20 7.65 8.15 -3.60
N GLN A 21 8.32 7.27 -2.85
CA GLN A 21 9.72 7.39 -2.47
C GLN A 21 10.37 6.00 -2.32
N PRO A 22 11.71 5.90 -2.46
CA PRO A 22 12.42 4.65 -2.24
C PRO A 22 12.13 4.06 -0.86
N ILE A 23 11.93 2.74 -0.80
CA ILE A 23 11.75 2.02 0.46
C ILE A 23 13.12 1.77 1.07
N VAL A 24 13.49 2.59 2.06
CA VAL A 24 14.73 2.41 2.82
C VAL A 24 14.44 1.56 4.05
N VAL A 25 15.14 0.42 4.15
CA VAL A 25 15.02 -0.53 5.25
C VAL A 25 16.18 -0.33 6.22
N ASP A 26 15.89 -0.24 7.51
CA ASP A 26 16.90 -0.12 8.56
C ASP A 26 17.56 -1.46 8.94
N ALA A 27 18.58 -1.41 9.80
CA ALA A 27 19.30 -2.60 10.27
C ALA A 27 18.41 -3.62 11.01
N GLY A 28 17.25 -3.20 11.54
CA GLY A 28 16.25 -4.07 12.17
C GLY A 28 15.23 -4.65 11.19
N GLY A 29 15.38 -4.39 9.90
CA GLY A 29 14.46 -4.77 8.83
C GLY A 29 13.23 -3.87 8.74
N ARG A 30 13.17 -2.73 9.45
CA ARG A 30 11.98 -1.88 9.48
C ARG A 30 12.06 -0.82 8.40
N PHE A 31 10.91 -0.41 7.88
CA PHE A 31 10.82 0.72 6.96
C PHE A 31 9.61 1.58 7.30
N ALA A 32 9.68 2.82 6.84
CA ALA A 32 8.53 3.71 6.87
C ALA A 32 8.58 4.66 5.67
N ALA A 33 7.51 4.69 4.89
CA ALA A 33 7.42 5.47 3.68
C ALA A 33 6.08 6.19 3.55
N LYS A 34 6.07 7.29 2.81
CA LYS A 34 4.87 8.06 2.51
C LYS A 34 4.35 7.69 1.13
N GLY A 35 3.04 7.86 0.94
CA GLY A 35 2.42 7.67 -0.35
C GLY A 35 0.93 7.98 -0.34
N SER A 36 0.19 7.28 -1.20
CA SER A 36 -1.24 7.54 -1.41
C SER A 36 -2.06 6.26 -1.31
N TYR A 37 -3.26 6.38 -0.73
CA TYR A 37 -4.27 5.34 -0.69
C TYR A 37 -5.52 5.84 -1.41
N THR A 38 -5.97 5.07 -2.38
CA THR A 38 -7.11 5.42 -3.22
C THR A 38 -8.10 4.26 -3.19
N PRO A 39 -9.22 4.38 -2.45
CA PRO A 39 -10.26 3.37 -2.46
C PRO A 39 -10.91 3.29 -3.84
N GLU A 40 -11.06 2.08 -4.34
CA GLU A 40 -11.87 1.79 -5.52
C GLU A 40 -13.35 1.84 -5.13
N ARG A 41 -14.21 2.15 -6.10
CA ARG A 41 -15.66 2.16 -5.93
C ARG A 41 -16.30 1.43 -7.09
N GLY A 42 -17.34 0.66 -6.78
CA GLY A 42 -18.22 0.07 -7.78
C GLY A 42 -19.08 1.12 -8.47
N GLY A 43 -19.38 0.88 -9.75
CA GLY A 43 -20.26 1.73 -10.55
C GLY A 43 -19.63 3.00 -11.16
N PRO A 44 -20.43 3.81 -11.89
CA PRO A 44 -19.93 4.97 -12.63
C PRO A 44 -19.34 6.03 -11.68
N SER A 45 -18.06 6.32 -11.85
CA SER A 45 -17.42 7.48 -11.23
C SER A 45 -17.43 8.66 -12.20
N ARG A 46 -17.61 9.88 -11.68
CA ARG A 46 -17.26 11.08 -12.43
C ARG A 46 -15.74 11.19 -12.49
N ASP A 47 -15.18 11.42 -13.68
CA ASP A 47 -13.75 11.68 -13.83
C ASP A 47 -13.31 12.78 -12.85
N GLY A 48 -12.30 12.46 -12.02
CA GLY A 48 -11.77 13.35 -10.98
C GLY A 48 -12.38 13.21 -9.57
N SER A 49 -13.38 12.34 -9.35
CA SER A 49 -14.04 12.15 -8.05
C SER A 49 -13.38 11.10 -7.12
N THR A 50 -12.25 10.51 -7.52
CA THR A 50 -11.58 9.50 -6.69
C THR A 50 -10.84 10.19 -5.55
N ALA A 51 -11.28 9.93 -4.31
CA ALA A 51 -10.68 10.53 -3.13
C ALA A 51 -9.31 9.91 -2.87
N VAL A 52 -8.24 10.61 -3.25
CA VAL A 52 -6.86 10.21 -2.95
C VAL A 52 -6.52 10.66 -1.54
N ALA A 53 -6.28 9.71 -0.64
CA ALA A 53 -5.86 9.98 0.73
C ALA A 53 -4.34 9.85 0.86
N ARG A 54 -3.71 10.72 1.66
CA ARG A 54 -2.30 10.53 2.05
C ARG A 54 -2.19 9.37 3.03
N ALA A 55 -1.23 8.49 2.80
CA ALA A 55 -1.02 7.30 3.61
C ALA A 55 0.43 7.15 4.05
N ARG A 56 0.61 6.62 5.26
CA ARG A 56 1.88 6.16 5.81
C ARG A 56 1.92 4.64 5.73
N TYR A 57 2.97 4.14 5.09
CA TYR A 57 3.30 2.74 4.96
C TYR A 57 4.41 2.42 5.94
N THR A 58 4.16 1.53 6.89
CA THR A 58 5.18 1.05 7.83
C THR A 58 5.24 -0.46 7.76
N GLY A 59 6.42 -1.02 8.01
CA GLY A 59 6.54 -2.46 7.93
C GLY A 59 7.86 -3.00 8.38
N ARG A 60 7.97 -4.32 8.33
CA ARG A 60 9.19 -5.04 8.62
C ARG A 60 9.42 -6.12 7.58
N VAL A 61 10.62 -6.15 7.01
CA VAL A 61 11.12 -7.16 6.09
C VAL A 61 11.97 -8.15 6.89
N GLY A 62 11.72 -9.44 6.70
CA GLY A 62 12.51 -10.52 7.27
C GLY A 62 12.55 -11.70 6.30
N GLY A 63 13.74 -11.98 5.75
CA GLY A 63 13.89 -12.97 4.69
C GLY A 63 13.03 -12.63 3.48
N ASP A 64 12.13 -13.55 3.12
CA ASP A 64 11.17 -13.38 2.02
C ASP A 64 9.80 -12.88 2.44
N THR A 65 9.61 -12.59 3.73
CA THR A 65 8.33 -12.10 4.26
C THR A 65 8.43 -10.63 4.61
N MET A 66 7.36 -9.89 4.34
CA MET A 66 7.19 -8.50 4.73
C MET A 66 5.84 -8.30 5.42
N THR A 67 5.85 -7.74 6.62
CA THR A 67 4.64 -7.18 7.22
C THR A 67 4.50 -5.73 6.79
N LEU A 68 3.29 -5.34 6.41
CA LEU A 68 2.97 -3.99 5.98
C LEU A 68 1.73 -3.51 6.72
N THR A 69 1.81 -2.34 7.34
CA THR A 69 0.70 -1.60 7.92
C THR A 69 0.48 -0.33 7.12
N VAL A 70 -0.78 -0.04 6.82
CA VAL A 70 -1.19 1.16 6.08
C VAL A 70 -2.07 2.01 6.97
N THR A 71 -1.68 3.27 7.17
CA THR A 71 -2.41 4.23 8.01
C THR A 71 -2.68 5.50 7.23
N LEU A 72 -3.91 5.99 7.24
CA LEU A 72 -4.28 7.27 6.63
C LEU A 72 -3.72 8.43 7.47
N GLU A 73 -3.03 9.38 6.84
CA GLU A 73 -2.36 10.45 7.58
C GLU A 73 -3.35 11.44 8.23
N THR A 74 -4.49 11.69 7.57
CA THR A 74 -5.50 12.65 8.03
C THR A 74 -6.31 12.11 9.21
N SER A 75 -6.92 10.93 9.07
CA SER A 75 -7.79 10.34 10.10
C SER A 75 -7.03 9.53 11.15
N LYS A 76 -5.74 9.22 10.91
CA LYS A 76 -4.95 8.25 11.69
C LYS A 76 -5.55 6.84 11.73
N GLU A 77 -6.52 6.58 10.87
CA GLU A 77 -7.16 5.28 10.73
C GLU A 77 -6.19 4.28 10.10
N ARG A 78 -6.10 3.08 10.70
CA ARG A 78 -5.37 1.97 10.12
C ARG A 78 -6.26 1.25 9.12
N VAL A 79 -5.92 1.36 7.84
CA VAL A 79 -6.61 0.66 6.73
C VAL A 79 -6.48 -0.85 6.89
N GLY A 80 -5.28 -1.33 7.25
CA GLY A 80 -5.04 -2.75 7.39
C GLY A 80 -3.60 -3.10 7.73
N MET A 81 -3.41 -4.37 8.05
CA MET A 81 -2.11 -5.02 8.20
C MET A 81 -2.08 -6.23 7.28
N PHE A 82 -1.03 -6.33 6.48
CA PHE A 82 -0.87 -7.33 5.43
C PHE A 82 0.45 -8.06 5.62
N THR A 83 0.48 -9.34 5.30
CA THR A 83 1.69 -10.14 5.21
C THR A 83 1.92 -10.48 3.75
N LEU A 84 3.04 -10.05 3.21
CA LEU A 84 3.44 -10.24 1.82
C LEU A 84 4.63 -11.20 1.77
N LYS A 85 4.63 -12.09 0.79
CA LYS A 85 5.75 -12.99 0.53
C LYS A 85 6.35 -12.67 -0.84
N ARG A 86 7.67 -12.65 -0.93
CA ARG A 86 8.39 -12.37 -2.18
C ARG A 86 8.07 -13.44 -3.23
N GLY A 87 7.68 -13.00 -4.42
CA GLY A 87 7.38 -13.87 -5.56
C GLY A 87 6.07 -14.65 -5.43
N ASP A 88 5.24 -14.32 -4.44
CA ASP A 88 3.93 -14.94 -4.26
C ASP A 88 2.86 -14.09 -4.95
N ASP A 89 2.06 -14.73 -5.80
CA ASP A 89 0.96 -14.09 -6.50
C ASP A 89 -0.33 -14.31 -5.71
N VAL A 90 -0.94 -13.21 -5.25
CA VAL A 90 -2.17 -13.25 -4.46
C VAL A 90 -3.36 -12.95 -5.36
N LEU A 91 -4.45 -13.69 -5.19
CA LEU A 91 -5.72 -13.39 -5.86
C LEU A 91 -6.35 -12.14 -5.24
N LEU A 92 -6.41 -11.05 -6.01
CA LEU A 92 -7.08 -9.80 -5.61
C LEU A 92 -8.49 -9.76 -6.19
N THR A 93 -9.48 -9.44 -5.35
CA THR A 93 -10.88 -9.30 -5.78
C THR A 93 -11.24 -7.83 -5.91
N LYS A 94 -11.26 -7.32 -7.15
CA LYS A 94 -11.61 -5.92 -7.42
C LYS A 94 -13.07 -5.59 -7.11
N CYS A 95 -13.29 -4.39 -6.58
CA CYS A 95 -14.63 -3.87 -6.32
C CYS A 95 -15.43 -3.79 -7.63
N ARG A 96 -16.67 -4.29 -7.61
CA ARG A 96 -17.62 -4.25 -8.74
C ARG A 96 -18.57 -3.08 -8.61
#